data_AF-U4KCP5-F1
#
_entry.id   AF-U4KCP5-F1
#
_cell.length_a   1.000
_cell.length_b   1.000
_cell.length_c   1.000
_cell.angle_alpha   90.00
_cell.angle_beta   90.00
_cell.angle_gamma   90.00
#
_symmetry.space_group_name_H-M   'P 1'
#
loop_
_entity.id
_entity.type
_entity.pdbx_description
1 polymer ?
#
loop_
_entity_poly.entity_id
_entity_poly.type
_entity_poly.pdbx_seq_one_letter_code
_entity_poly.pdbx_strand_id
1 'polypeptide(L)'
;MKVLYFDTLSLFYSNEYFQRNASVHAKYKEWFDTRKKTLFEMVVPDYQAIEKLRNASSEAGLLLSPLGAFYNRAYLIEHGVFSTDELAPDTELPCRMHMNDYDPVRRMIAHAYGLNAQWYVCGEIGSDERLQPYSGRYLRSEFGKGVTSELISQIRSLKSTE
;
A
#
# COMPACT_ATOMS: atom_id res chain seq x y z
N MET A 1 -7.34 -1.12 16.86
CA MET A 1 -6.68 -0.22 15.89
C MET A 1 -7.19 -0.50 14.48
N LYS A 2 -7.08 0.45 13.55
CA LYS A 2 -7.47 0.24 12.15
C LYS A 2 -6.25 0.39 11.23
N VAL A 3 -6.08 -0.53 10.28
CA VAL A 3 -4.96 -0.54 9.33
C VAL A 3 -5.47 -0.54 7.90
N LEU A 4 -4.93 0.34 7.06
CA LEU A 4 -5.11 0.33 5.62
C LEU A 4 -3.85 -0.24 4.95
N TYR A 5 -4.00 -1.41 4.36
CA TYR A 5 -2.97 -2.04 3.57
C TYR A 5 -3.01 -1.52 2.14
N PHE A 6 -1.85 -1.21 1.57
CA PHE A 6 -1.80 -0.54 0.28
C PHE A 6 -0.73 -1.14 -0.63
N ASP A 7 -1.06 -1.30 -1.91
CA ASP A 7 -0.11 -1.73 -2.93
C ASP A 7 0.72 -0.53 -3.39
N THR A 8 2.02 -0.55 -3.03
CA THR A 8 2.96 0.53 -3.32
C THR A 8 3.11 0.80 -4.82
N LEU A 9 3.16 -0.24 -5.66
CA LEU A 9 3.40 -0.06 -7.09
C LEU A 9 2.19 0.57 -7.77
N SER A 10 1.01 0.00 -7.54
CA SER A 10 -0.21 0.49 -8.21
C SER A 10 -0.59 1.91 -7.79
N LEU A 11 -0.28 2.30 -6.55
CA LEU A 11 -0.67 3.61 -6.02
C LEU A 11 0.37 4.71 -6.25
N PHE A 12 1.66 4.40 -6.16
CA PHE A 12 2.72 5.42 -6.25
C PHE A 12 3.24 5.58 -7.68
N TYR A 13 2.98 4.61 -8.54
CA TYR A 13 3.48 4.53 -9.92
C TYR A 13 2.34 4.19 -10.89
N SER A 14 1.26 4.97 -10.82
CA SER A 14 0.08 4.76 -11.66
C SER A 14 0.34 5.11 -13.13
N ASN A 15 -0.49 4.58 -14.02
CA ASN A 15 -0.43 4.93 -15.45
C ASN A 15 -0.66 6.43 -15.66
N GLU A 16 -1.54 7.05 -14.88
CA GLU A 16 -1.75 8.51 -14.96
C GLU A 16 -0.50 9.28 -14.56
N TYR A 17 0.20 8.85 -13.51
CA TYR A 17 1.44 9.47 -13.08
C TYR A 17 2.52 9.34 -14.16
N PHE A 18 2.65 8.16 -14.77
CA PHE A 18 3.58 7.92 -15.87
C PHE A 18 3.27 8.71 -17.14
N GLN A 19 1.99 8.88 -17.48
CA GLN A 19 1.59 9.70 -18.63
C GLN A 19 1.99 11.17 -18.44
N ARG A 20 1.90 11.70 -17.21
CA ARG A 20 2.30 13.07 -16.89
C ARG A 20 3.82 13.21 -16.73
N ASN A 21 4.53 12.12 -16.43
CA ASN A 21 5.96 12.11 -16.12
C ASN A 21 6.71 11.06 -16.96
N ALA A 22 6.86 11.31 -18.26
CA ALA A 22 7.47 10.36 -19.19
C ALA A 22 8.91 9.95 -18.80
N SER A 23 9.71 10.86 -18.24
CA SER A 23 11.06 10.56 -17.75
C SER A 23 11.06 9.59 -16.56
N VAL A 24 10.07 9.71 -15.68
CA VAL A 24 9.88 8.79 -14.54
C VAL A 24 9.48 7.41 -15.04
N HIS A 25 8.59 7.35 -16.04
CA HIS A 25 8.20 6.07 -16.66
C HIS A 25 9.40 5.36 -17.32
N ALA A 26 10.27 6.10 -18.02
CA ALA A 26 11.48 5.54 -18.60
C ALA A 26 12.42 4.94 -17.53
N LYS A 27 12.64 5.67 -16.44
CA LYS A 27 13.42 5.17 -15.29
C LYS A 27 12.77 3.97 -14.61
N TYR A 28 11.44 3.95 -14.53
CA TYR A 28 10.69 2.81 -14.00
C TYR A 28 10.89 1.56 -14.85
N LYS A 29 10.83 1.67 -16.17
CA LYS A 29 11.13 0.56 -17.08
C LYS A 29 12.57 0.07 -16.92
N GLU A 30 13.54 0.99 -16.90
CA GLU A 30 14.94 0.64 -16.68
C GLU A 30 15.16 -0.07 -15.33
N TRP A 31 14.54 0.43 -14.27
CA TRP A 31 14.57 -0.22 -12.96
C TRP A 31 13.93 -1.60 -13.01
N PHE A 32 12.78 -1.74 -13.67
CA PHE A 32 12.07 -3.01 -13.77
C PHE A 32 12.92 -4.08 -14.45
N ASP A 33 13.62 -3.71 -15.52
CA ASP A 33 14.46 -4.60 -16.33
C ASP A 33 15.78 -4.95 -15.63
N THR A 34 16.37 -4.00 -14.89
CA THR A 34 17.73 -4.16 -14.35
C THR A 34 17.79 -4.52 -12.87
N ARG A 35 16.84 -4.02 -12.06
CA ARG A 35 16.74 -4.20 -10.60
C ARG A 35 18.06 -3.93 -9.83
N LYS A 36 18.93 -3.08 -10.37
CA LYS A 36 20.29 -2.84 -9.83
C LYS A 36 20.33 -2.02 -8.54
N LYS A 37 19.28 -1.21 -8.31
CA LYS A 37 19.10 -0.32 -7.17
C LYS A 37 17.68 -0.46 -6.63
N THR A 38 17.44 0.07 -5.45
CA THR A 38 16.08 0.08 -4.89
C THR A 38 15.17 1.00 -5.72
N LEU A 39 13.86 0.77 -5.64
CA LEU A 39 12.90 1.51 -6.47
C LEU A 39 12.96 3.03 -6.21
N PHE A 40 13.06 3.41 -4.93
CA PHE A 40 13.05 4.83 -4.54
C PHE A 40 14.38 5.54 -4.83
N GLU A 41 15.48 4.80 -4.98
CA GLU A 41 16.75 5.36 -5.45
C GLU A 41 16.75 5.71 -6.94
N MET A 42 15.97 4.99 -7.76
CA MET A 42 15.94 5.19 -9.21
C MET A 42 14.74 5.98 -9.68
N VAL A 43 13.58 5.81 -9.04
CA VAL A 43 12.29 6.26 -9.57
C VAL A 43 11.57 7.09 -8.51
N VAL A 44 11.40 8.37 -8.80
CA VAL A 44 10.66 9.29 -7.94
C VAL A 44 9.20 8.85 -7.86
N PRO A 45 8.64 8.62 -6.66
CA PRO A 45 7.23 8.25 -6.50
C PRO A 45 6.29 9.45 -6.67
N ASP A 46 5.01 9.18 -6.91
CA ASP A 46 3.96 10.20 -6.90
C ASP A 46 3.69 10.69 -5.47
N TYR A 47 4.47 11.68 -5.01
CA TYR A 47 4.30 12.28 -3.69
C TYR A 47 2.94 12.96 -3.48
N GLN A 48 2.29 13.44 -4.55
CA GLN A 48 0.95 14.03 -4.42
C GLN A 48 -0.09 12.95 -4.13
N ALA A 49 0.02 11.79 -4.78
CA ALA A 49 -0.83 10.63 -4.49
C ALA A 49 -0.59 10.11 -3.06
N ILE A 50 0.68 10.01 -2.64
CA ILE A 50 1.06 9.60 -1.28
C ILE A 50 0.46 10.54 -0.23
N GLU A 51 0.58 11.85 -0.43
CA GLU A 51 0.03 12.84 0.50
C GLU A 51 -1.50 12.75 0.62
N LYS A 52 -2.22 12.55 -0.50
CA LYS A 52 -3.67 12.33 -0.47
C LYS A 52 -4.03 11.07 0.33
N LEU A 53 -3.31 9.97 0.10
CA LEU A 53 -3.53 8.71 0.81
C LEU A 53 -3.27 8.88 2.31
N ARG A 54 -2.16 9.53 2.68
CA ARG A 54 -1.80 9.87 4.05
C ARG A 54 -2.90 10.67 4.73
N ASN A 55 -3.32 11.77 4.13
CA ASN A 55 -4.31 12.67 4.71
C ASN A 55 -5.65 11.96 4.93
N ALA A 56 -6.13 11.22 3.93
CA ALA A 56 -7.38 10.48 4.05
C ALA A 56 -7.31 9.37 5.12
N SER A 57 -6.17 8.69 5.22
CA SER A 57 -5.97 7.65 6.24
C SER A 57 -5.94 8.24 7.64
N SER A 58 -5.23 9.36 7.82
CA SER A 58 -5.20 10.10 9.08
C SER A 58 -6.59 10.59 9.49
N GLU A 59 -7.35 11.21 8.57
CA GLU A 59 -8.72 11.66 8.81
C GLU A 59 -9.68 10.53 9.24
N ALA A 60 -9.45 9.31 8.76
CA ALA A 60 -10.24 8.12 9.10
C ALA A 60 -9.71 7.37 10.33
N GLY A 61 -8.59 7.79 10.93
CA GLY A 61 -7.94 7.12 12.06
C GLY A 61 -7.35 5.76 11.67
N LEU A 62 -6.76 5.67 10.48
CA LEU A 62 -6.12 4.48 9.93
C LEU A 62 -4.59 4.64 9.98
N LEU A 63 -3.90 3.60 10.40
CA LEU A 63 -2.46 3.44 10.16
C LEU A 63 -2.24 2.80 8.79
N LEU A 64 -1.17 3.16 8.11
CA LEU A 64 -0.83 2.63 6.80
C LEU A 64 0.11 1.42 6.91
N SER A 65 -0.04 0.44 6.03
CA SER A 65 0.92 -0.67 5.92
C SER A 65 1.13 -1.05 4.45
N PRO A 66 2.36 -1.08 3.95
CA PRO A 66 2.62 -1.52 2.59
C PRO A 66 2.33 -3.01 2.43
N LEU A 67 1.94 -3.38 1.21
CA LEU A 67 1.86 -4.76 0.76
C LEU A 67 3.15 -5.20 0.07
N GLY A 68 3.48 -6.47 0.28
CA GLY A 68 4.62 -7.12 -0.36
C GLY A 68 5.87 -7.18 0.52
N ALA A 69 6.86 -7.91 0.03
CA ALA A 69 8.08 -8.19 0.78
C ALA A 69 9.14 -7.08 0.67
N PHE A 70 9.11 -6.30 -0.42
CA PHE A 70 10.20 -5.39 -0.79
C PHE A 70 10.05 -3.98 -0.22
N TYR A 71 8.84 -3.58 0.14
CA TYR A 71 8.55 -2.24 0.65
C TYR A 71 8.12 -2.35 2.10
N ASN A 72 9.00 -2.81 2.99
CA ASN A 72 8.63 -2.95 4.40
C ASN A 72 8.54 -1.59 5.11
N ARG A 73 8.02 -1.60 6.34
CA ARG A 73 7.86 -0.41 7.18
C ARG A 73 9.15 0.40 7.30
N ALA A 74 10.27 -0.25 7.63
CA ALA A 74 11.56 0.40 7.82
C ALA A 74 12.04 1.09 6.53
N TYR A 75 11.90 0.42 5.39
CA TYR A 75 12.29 0.94 4.08
C TYR A 75 11.52 2.22 3.71
N LEU A 76 10.22 2.29 4.00
CA LEU A 76 9.42 3.49 3.76
C LEU A 76 9.83 4.68 4.65
N ILE A 77 10.21 4.42 5.90
CA ILE A 77 10.69 5.46 6.83
C ILE A 77 12.05 5.97 6.39
N GLU A 78 12.98 5.06 6.08
CA GLU A 78 14.36 5.39 5.69
C GLU A 78 14.39 6.32 4.47
N HIS A 79 13.47 6.12 3.53
CA HIS A 79 13.35 6.94 2.32
C HIS A 79 12.44 8.17 2.50
N GLY A 80 11.99 8.47 3.72
CA GLY A 80 11.19 9.65 4.03
C GLY A 80 9.79 9.65 3.40
N VAL A 81 9.27 8.49 3.02
CA VAL A 81 7.94 8.37 2.39
C VAL A 81 6.83 8.51 3.43
N PHE A 82 7.03 7.95 4.62
CA PHE A 82 6.12 8.08 5.76
C PHE A 82 6.90 8.23 7.06
N SER A 83 6.28 8.86 8.05
CA SER A 83 6.79 8.92 9.42
C SER A 83 6.49 7.64 10.20
N THR A 84 7.04 7.54 11.41
CA THR A 84 6.86 6.37 12.26
C THR A 84 5.40 6.25 12.73
N ASP A 85 4.74 7.36 13.04
CA ASP A 85 3.36 7.42 13.53
C ASP A 85 2.29 7.20 12.45
N GLU A 86 2.65 7.33 11.17
CA GLU A 86 1.75 7.09 10.04
C GLU A 86 1.59 5.61 9.68
N LEU A 87 2.53 4.77 10.12
CA LEU A 87 2.62 3.38 9.73
C LEU A 87 2.27 2.43 10.87
N ALA A 88 1.60 1.33 10.54
CA ALA A 88 1.34 0.25 11.48
C ALA A 88 2.68 -0.35 11.97
N PRO A 89 2.78 -0.71 13.26
CA PRO A 89 3.99 -1.35 13.78
C PRO A 89 4.15 -2.75 13.18
N ASP A 90 5.40 -3.18 13.01
CA ASP A 90 5.69 -4.56 12.65
C ASP A 90 5.24 -5.51 13.79
N THR A 91 4.85 -6.73 13.43
CA THR A 91 4.50 -7.78 14.39
C THR A 91 5.23 -9.07 14.07
N GLU A 92 5.61 -9.83 15.09
CA GLU A 92 6.14 -11.18 14.91
C GLU A 92 5.03 -12.07 14.36
N LEU A 93 5.15 -12.45 13.09
CA LEU A 93 4.16 -13.30 12.46
C LEU A 93 4.25 -14.71 13.07
N PRO A 94 3.16 -15.24 13.65
CA PRO A 94 3.19 -16.53 14.31
C PRO A 94 3.08 -17.65 13.27
N CYS A 95 4.12 -17.90 12.46
CA CYS A 95 4.17 -19.09 11.61
C CYS A 95 5.61 -19.54 11.32
N ARG A 96 5.85 -20.83 11.58
CA ARG A 96 7.00 -21.57 11.06
C ARG A 96 6.95 -21.54 9.53
N MET A 97 8.08 -21.16 8.96
CA MET A 97 8.27 -20.74 7.58
C MET A 97 8.19 -21.93 6.59
N HIS A 98 7.36 -21.83 5.55
CA HIS A 98 7.20 -22.83 4.48
C HIS A 98 7.17 -22.15 3.09
N MET A 99 7.38 -22.91 2.01
CA MET A 99 7.67 -22.42 0.63
C MET A 99 6.71 -21.39 -0.02
N ASN A 100 5.58 -21.02 0.59
CA ASN A 100 4.59 -20.05 0.05
C ASN A 100 4.56 -18.69 0.82
N ASP A 101 5.61 -18.38 1.58
CA ASP A 101 5.66 -17.24 2.52
C ASP A 101 5.82 -15.85 1.88
N TYR A 102 6.04 -15.77 0.56
CA TYR A 102 6.09 -14.49 -0.16
C TYR A 102 4.72 -13.94 -0.51
N ASP A 103 3.65 -14.66 -0.17
CA ASP A 103 2.31 -14.26 -0.52
C ASP A 103 1.84 -13.00 0.24
N PRO A 104 1.56 -11.88 -0.47
CA PRO A 104 1.26 -10.62 0.17
C PRO A 104 -0.08 -10.64 0.94
N VAL A 105 -1.09 -11.37 0.45
CA VAL A 105 -2.42 -11.45 1.09
C VAL A 105 -2.34 -12.22 2.40
N ARG A 106 -1.66 -13.36 2.43
CA ARG A 106 -1.49 -14.15 3.67
C ARG A 106 -0.71 -13.38 4.74
N ARG A 107 0.38 -12.70 4.32
CA ARG A 107 1.17 -11.86 5.23
C ARG A 107 0.35 -10.72 5.80
N MET A 108 -0.45 -10.05 4.97
CA MET A 108 -1.38 -9.01 5.40
C MET A 108 -2.36 -9.54 6.46
N ILE A 109 -3.01 -10.67 6.20
CA ILE A 109 -4.00 -11.26 7.13
C ILE A 109 -3.34 -11.64 8.45
N ALA A 110 -2.17 -12.29 8.40
CA ALA A 110 -1.42 -12.67 9.60
C ALA A 110 -0.94 -11.45 10.40
N HIS A 111 -0.49 -10.39 9.71
CA HIS A 111 -0.09 -9.12 10.33
C HIS A 111 -1.28 -8.44 11.02
N ALA A 112 -2.41 -8.34 10.34
CA ALA A 112 -3.63 -7.77 10.92
C ALA A 112 -4.12 -8.57 12.14
N TYR A 113 -4.01 -9.90 12.08
CA TYR A 113 -4.35 -10.77 13.20
C TYR A 113 -3.40 -10.59 14.40
N GLY A 114 -2.09 -10.56 14.17
CA GLY A 114 -1.09 -10.34 15.21
C GLY A 114 -1.25 -8.99 15.93
N LEU A 115 -1.75 -7.98 15.21
CA LEU A 115 -2.07 -6.66 15.77
C LEU A 115 -3.47 -6.53 16.38
N ASN A 116 -4.30 -7.57 16.30
CA ASN A 116 -5.73 -7.50 16.62
C ASN A 116 -6.42 -6.28 15.96
N ALA A 117 -6.10 -6.07 14.68
CA ALA A 117 -6.50 -4.87 13.94
C ALA A 117 -7.73 -5.13 13.06
N GLN A 118 -8.61 -4.14 13.01
CA GLN A 118 -9.53 -4.00 11.89
C GLN A 118 -8.72 -3.58 10.67
N TRP A 119 -8.95 -4.23 9.53
CA TRP A 119 -8.13 -4.03 8.35
C TRP A 119 -8.95 -3.77 7.11
N TYR A 120 -8.36 -2.94 6.24
CA TYR A 120 -8.82 -2.60 4.92
C TYR A 120 -7.66 -2.72 3.95
N VAL A 121 -7.94 -2.88 2.67
CA VAL A 121 -6.93 -2.99 1.64
C VAL A 121 -7.29 -2.14 0.42
N CYS A 122 -6.29 -1.54 -0.23
CA CYS A 122 -6.46 -0.77 -1.47
C CYS A 122 -5.28 -1.01 -2.44
N GLY A 123 -5.51 -0.63 -3.70
CA GLY A 123 -4.61 -0.94 -4.81
C GLY A 123 -4.97 -2.24 -5.52
N GLU A 124 -4.14 -2.67 -6.46
CA GLU A 124 -4.53 -3.71 -7.44
C GLU A 124 -4.61 -5.13 -6.86
N ILE A 125 -4.12 -5.35 -5.63
CA ILE A 125 -4.24 -6.62 -4.93
C ILE A 125 -5.68 -7.07 -4.70
N GLY A 126 -6.66 -6.16 -4.68
CA GLY A 126 -8.05 -6.55 -4.38
C GLY A 126 -8.78 -7.28 -5.51
N SER A 127 -8.10 -7.51 -6.63
CA SER A 127 -8.51 -8.50 -7.64
C SER A 127 -8.23 -9.94 -7.23
N ASP A 128 -7.47 -10.16 -6.14
CA ASP A 128 -7.15 -11.48 -5.62
C ASP A 128 -8.39 -12.19 -5.07
N GLU A 129 -8.67 -13.40 -5.59
CA GLU A 129 -9.85 -14.19 -5.22
C GLU A 129 -9.96 -14.47 -3.72
N ARG A 130 -8.83 -14.52 -3.01
CA ARG A 130 -8.79 -14.75 -1.56
C ARG A 130 -9.33 -13.59 -0.74
N LEU A 131 -9.49 -12.42 -1.36
CA LEU A 131 -10.10 -11.25 -0.75
C LEU A 131 -11.62 -11.19 -1.00
N GLN A 132 -12.17 -12.01 -1.90
CA GLN A 132 -13.61 -12.05 -2.17
C GLN A 132 -14.49 -12.33 -0.92
N PRO A 133 -14.09 -13.19 0.03
CA PRO A 133 -14.84 -13.38 1.28
C PRO A 133 -14.91 -12.10 2.15
N TYR A 134 -14.08 -11.10 1.86
CA TYR A 134 -13.95 -9.86 2.63
C TYR A 134 -14.38 -8.63 1.80
N SER A 135 -15.52 -8.73 1.11
CA SER A 135 -16.01 -7.71 0.17
C SER A 135 -16.12 -6.28 0.74
N GLY A 136 -16.39 -6.14 2.05
CA GLY A 136 -16.43 -4.84 2.74
C GLY A 136 -15.06 -4.29 3.21
N ARG A 137 -13.96 -5.02 2.96
CA ARG A 137 -12.60 -4.62 3.38
C ARG A 137 -11.74 -4.12 2.23
N TYR A 138 -12.14 -4.37 0.98
CA TYR A 138 -11.41 -3.89 -0.19
C TYR A 138 -11.97 -2.54 -0.66
N LEU A 139 -11.13 -1.50 -0.64
CA LEU A 139 -11.43 -0.15 -1.12
C LEU A 139 -10.93 -0.04 -2.57
N ARG A 140 -11.86 0.14 -3.50
CA ARG A 140 -11.58 0.05 -4.93
C ARG A 140 -11.10 1.39 -5.49
N SER A 141 -10.01 1.36 -6.24
CA SER A 141 -9.66 2.38 -7.23
C SER A 141 -9.81 1.79 -8.63
N GLU A 142 -10.03 2.65 -9.62
CA GLU A 142 -9.95 2.22 -11.02
C GLU A 142 -8.51 1.76 -11.34
N PHE A 143 -8.40 0.68 -12.12
CA PHE A 143 -7.12 0.04 -12.45
C PHE A 143 -6.15 1.02 -13.12
N GLY A 144 -4.88 1.04 -12.69
CA GLY A 144 -3.86 1.93 -13.22
C GLY A 144 -4.06 3.42 -12.94
N LYS A 145 -5.09 3.83 -12.18
CA LYS A 145 -5.34 5.25 -11.83
C LYS A 145 -4.64 5.71 -10.55
N GLY A 146 -4.15 4.78 -9.73
CA GLY A 146 -3.50 5.09 -8.47
C GLY A 146 -4.47 5.62 -7.42
N VAL A 147 -4.07 6.67 -6.70
CA VAL A 147 -4.88 7.27 -5.62
C VAL A 147 -5.94 8.22 -6.18
N THR A 148 -7.14 7.69 -6.45
CA THR A 148 -8.27 8.46 -7.02
C THR A 148 -9.17 9.11 -5.96
N SER A 149 -9.99 10.08 -6.38
CA SER A 149 -11.00 10.73 -5.52
C SER A 149 -11.98 9.73 -4.88
N GLU A 150 -12.34 8.69 -5.63
CA GLU A 150 -13.28 7.65 -5.19
C GLU A 150 -12.65 6.77 -4.11
N LEU A 151 -11.36 6.45 -4.25
CA LEU A 151 -10.62 5.74 -3.20
C LEU A 151 -10.52 6.59 -1.93
N ILE A 152 -10.18 7.87 -2.07
CA ILE A 152 -10.12 8.81 -0.94
C ILE A 152 -11.47 8.93 -0.24
N SER A 153 -12.57 9.01 -0.99
CA SER A 153 -13.93 9.04 -0.44
C SER A 153 -14.26 7.76 0.35
N GLN A 154 -13.91 6.59 -0.19
CA GLN A 154 -14.09 5.31 0.49
C GLN A 154 -13.25 5.21 1.77
N ILE A 155 -12.02 5.70 1.78
CA ILE A 155 -11.18 5.72 2.99
C ILE A 155 -11.84 6.61 4.06
N ARG A 156 -12.28 7.81 3.67
CA ARG A 156 -12.90 8.77 4.57
C ARG A 156 -14.22 8.27 5.16
N SER A 157 -14.99 7.46 4.43
CA SER A 157 -16.22 6.88 4.96
C SER A 157 -15.99 5.83 6.06
N LEU A 158 -14.75 5.37 6.25
CA LEU A 158 -14.33 4.50 7.36
C LEU A 158 -14.04 5.27 8.66
N LYS A 159 -14.14 6.60 8.61
CA LYS A 159 -14.14 7.41 9.82
C LYS A 159 -15.26 6.89 10.71
N SER A 160 -14.92 6.52 11.94
CA SER A 160 -15.88 5.94 12.87
C SER A 160 -17.07 6.88 12.98
N THR A 161 -18.26 6.40 12.65
CA THR A 161 -19.52 6.98 13.12
C THR A 161 -19.50 6.78 14.63
N GLU A 162 -18.96 7.75 15.36
CA GLU A 162 -19.36 7.98 16.75
C GLU A 162 -20.78 8.53 16.78
#